data_AF-A0A418T981-F1
#
_entry.id   AF-A0A418T981-F1
#
_cell.length_a   1.000
_cell.length_b   1.000
_cell.length_c   1.000
_cell.angle_alpha   90.00
_cell.angle_beta   90.00
_cell.angle_gamma   90.00
#
_symmetry.space_group_name_H-M   'P 1'
#
loop_
_entity.id
_entity.type
_entity.pdbx_description
1 polymer ?
#
loop_
_entity_poly.entity_id
_entity_poly.type
_entity_poly.pdbx_seq_one_letter_code
_entity_poly.pdbx_strand_id
1 'polypeptide(L)' 'MATNDIKVCEKCKHMKMKTALAKLEKLAPQAEISQVTCKSYCGPCARYAFVFINGRYVKGATEDEAIEKALTYLKS' A
#
# COMPACT_ATOMS: atom_id res chain seq x y z
N MET A 1 13.36 -3.66 16.75
CA MET A 1 12.30 -4.38 16.00
C MET A 1 11.65 -3.34 15.11
N ALA A 2 11.97 -3.33 13.83
CA ALA A 2 11.44 -2.35 12.90
C ALA A 2 10.00 -2.74 12.55
N THR A 3 9.03 -2.18 13.26
CA THR A 3 7.61 -2.31 12.89
C THR A 3 7.43 -1.62 11.54
N ASN A 4 7.13 -2.39 10.50
CA ASN A 4 6.89 -1.84 9.17
C ASN A 4 5.40 -1.49 9.06
N ASP A 5 5.04 -0.22 9.19
CA ASP A 5 3.66 0.23 9.09
C ASP A 5 3.24 0.37 7.62
N ILE A 6 2.37 -0.50 7.13
CA ILE A 6 1.79 -0.42 5.80
C ILE A 6 0.36 0.12 5.91
N LYS A 7 0.08 1.27 5.30
CA LYS A 7 -1.25 1.89 5.32
C LYS A 7 -1.91 1.86 3.96
N VAL A 8 -3.11 1.29 3.91
CA VAL A 8 -3.89 1.14 2.69
C VAL A 8 -5.29 1.71 2.89
N CYS A 9 -5.85 2.37 1.87
CA CYS A 9 -7.17 2.99 1.92
C CYS A 9 -8.26 2.01 1.43
N GLU A 10 -9.24 1.67 2.29
CA GLU A 10 -10.32 0.73 1.96
C GLU A 10 -11.22 1.21 0.81
N LYS A 11 -11.36 2.54 0.66
CA LYS A 11 -12.22 3.17 -0.35
C LYS A 11 -11.51 3.38 -1.68
N CYS A 12 -10.28 2.88 -1.83
CA CYS A 12 -9.53 3.00 -3.06
C CYS A 12 -10.16 2.13 -4.16
N LYS A 13 -10.84 2.75 -5.13
CA LYS A 13 -11.43 2.04 -6.28
C LYS A 13 -10.38 1.46 -7.24
N HIS A 14 -9.15 1.96 -7.19
CA HIS A 14 -8.06 1.59 -8.09
C HIS A 14 -7.09 0.56 -7.49
N MET A 15 -7.40 0.03 -6.30
CA MET A 15 -6.60 -0.98 -5.62
C MET A 15 -7.51 -2.11 -5.14
N LYS A 16 -7.17 -3.36 -5.46
CA LYS A 16 -7.94 -4.53 -5.02
C LYS A 16 -7.47 -4.92 -3.63
N MET A 17 -8.09 -4.33 -2.61
CA MET A 17 -7.78 -4.59 -1.19
C MET A 17 -7.52 -6.07 -0.87
N LYS A 18 -8.40 -7.00 -1.28
CA LYS A 18 -8.22 -8.43 -1.02
C LYS A 18 -6.93 -9.00 -1.63
N THR A 19 -6.60 -8.59 -2.86
CA THR A 19 -5.42 -9.07 -3.58
C THR A 19 -4.16 -8.43 -3.03
N ALA A 20 -4.20 -7.14 -2.75
CA ALA A 20 -3.09 -6.41 -2.17
C ALA A 20 -2.75 -6.89 -0.75
N LEU A 21 -3.76 -7.09 0.12
CA LEU A 21 -3.55 -7.64 1.46
C LEU A 21 -2.90 -9.02 1.39
N ALA A 22 -3.44 -9.93 0.59
CA ALA A 22 -2.87 -11.27 0.44
C ALA A 22 -1.44 -11.27 -0.11
N LYS A 23 -1.08 -10.32 -0.99
CA LYS A 23 0.29 -10.15 -1.48
C LYS A 23 1.20 -9.55 -0.40
N LEU A 24 0.74 -8.52 0.30
CA LEU A 24 1.48 -7.85 1.36
C LEU A 24 1.75 -8.78 2.55
N GLU A 25 0.77 -9.59 2.97
CA GLU A 25 0.95 -10.60 4.02
C GLU A 25 1.98 -11.66 3.63
N LYS A 26 1.99 -12.12 2.37
CA LYS A 26 2.96 -13.09 1.87
C LYS A 26 4.38 -12.54 1.80
N LEU A 27 4.53 -11.29 1.40
CA LEU A 27 5.82 -10.66 1.13
C LEU A 27 6.41 -9.97 2.37
N ALA A 28 5.55 -9.48 3.26
CA ALA A 28 5.90 -8.74 4.46
C ALA A 28 5.08 -9.23 5.67
N PRO A 29 5.31 -10.46 6.16
CA PRO A 29 4.59 -10.99 7.32
C PRO A 29 4.90 -10.22 8.62
N GLN A 30 5.94 -9.40 8.63
CA GLN A 30 6.34 -8.54 9.76
C GLN A 30 5.75 -7.12 9.66
N ALA A 31 5.00 -6.82 8.59
CA ALA A 31 4.41 -5.51 8.42
C ALA A 31 3.06 -5.42 9.12
N GLU A 32 2.87 -4.34 9.87
CA GLU A 32 1.59 -3.99 10.45
C GLU A 32 0.75 -3.29 9.39
N ILE A 33 -0.28 -3.99 8.90
CA ILE A 33 -1.19 -3.44 7.88
C ILE A 33 -2.30 -2.66 8.59
N SER A 34 -2.22 -1.33 8.57
CA SER A 34 -3.25 -0.45 9.11
C SER A 34 -4.13 0.15 8.01
N GLN A 35 -5.40 0.35 8.31
CA GLN A 35 -6.31 1.04 7.39
C GLN A 35 -6.16 2.55 7.55
N VAL A 36 -5.97 3.27 6.45
CA VAL A 36 -5.93 4.73 6.44
C VAL A 36 -7.29 5.28 5.98
N THR A 37 -7.80 6.28 6.72
CA THR A 37 -8.96 7.07 6.28
C THR A 37 -8.69 7.63 4.88
N CYS A 38 -9.67 7.46 3.99
CA CYS A 38 -9.58 7.97 2.62
C CYS A 38 -9.21 9.46 2.61
N LYS A 39 -7.98 9.78 2.17
CA LYS A 39 -7.50 11.15 2.01
C LYS A 39 -7.85 11.75 0.63
N SER A 40 -8.82 11.18 -0.09
CA SER A 40 -9.24 11.59 -1.44
C SER A 40 -8.13 11.64 -2.51
N TYR A 41 -6.99 10.98 -2.29
CA TYR A 41 -5.90 10.89 -3.28
C TYR A 41 -6.24 10.02 -4.51
N CYS A 42 -7.35 9.28 -4.43
CA CYS A 42 -7.96 8.52 -5.52
C CYS A 42 -8.98 9.38 -6.30
N GLY A 43 -8.57 10.59 -6.70
CA GLY A 43 -9.41 11.49 -7.50
C GLY A 43 -9.91 10.84 -8.80
N PRO A 44 -10.95 11.39 -9.45
CA PRO A 44 -11.61 10.77 -10.61
C PRO A 44 -10.68 10.55 -11.82
N CYS A 45 -9.55 11.27 -11.90
CA CYS A 45 -8.50 11.08 -12.93
C CYS A 45 -7.31 10.22 -12.46
N ALA A 46 -7.25 9.85 -11.19
CA ALA A 46 -6.13 9.09 -10.63
C ALA A 46 -6.29 7.59 -10.94
N ARG A 47 -5.65 7.15 -12.02
CA ARG A 47 -5.57 5.73 -12.44
C ARG A 47 -4.35 4.99 -11.87
N TYR A 48 -3.86 5.41 -10.71
CA TYR A 48 -2.68 4.82 -10.09
C TYR A 48 -3.02 4.21 -8.73
N ALA A 49 -2.35 3.10 -8.41
CA ALA A 49 -2.40 2.52 -7.08
C ALA A 49 -1.41 3.24 -6.17
N PHE A 50 -1.72 3.30 -4.87
CA PHE A 50 -0.81 3.86 -3.89
C PHE A 50 -0.83 3.07 -2.60
N VAL A 51 0.33 3.00 -1.96
CA VAL A 51 0.56 2.32 -0.69
C VAL A 51 1.37 3.26 0.19
N PHE A 52 0.99 3.38 1.46
CA PHE A 52 1.83 4.06 2.43
C PHE A 52 2.68 3.02 3.15
N ILE A 53 3.98 3.25 3.27
CA ILE A 53 4.88 2.39 4.03
C ILE A 53 5.82 3.23 4.89
N ASN A 54 5.88 2.96 6.20
CA ASN A 54 6.74 3.67 7.15
C ASN A 54 6.59 5.21 7.07
N GLY A 55 5.36 5.68 6.82
CA GLY A 55 5.05 7.11 6.63
C GLY A 55 5.42 7.68 5.25
N ARG A 56 5.97 6.87 4.33
CA ARG A 56 6.23 7.26 2.93
C ARG A 56 5.06 6.92 2.04
N TYR A 57 4.75 7.82 1.10
CA TYR A 57 3.76 7.61 0.07
C TYR A 57 4.41 7.01 -1.18
N VAL A 58 4.01 5.80 -1.55
CA VAL A 58 4.48 5.11 -2.74
C VAL A 58 3.33 5.01 -3.73
N LYS A 59 3.56 5.44 -4.97
CA LYS A 59 2.61 5.32 -6.08
C LYS A 59 3.15 4.39 -7.16
N GLY A 60 2.26 3.61 -7.75
CA GLY A 60 2.55 2.74 -8.89
C GLY A 60 1.46 2.86 -9.94
N ALA A 61 1.83 2.66 -11.21
CA ALA A 61 0.85 2.61 -12.29
C ALA A 61 -0.14 1.45 -12.09
N THR A 62 0.33 0.35 -11.50
CA THR A 62 -0.46 -0.83 -11.15
C THR A 62 -0.30 -1.17 -9.67
N GLU A 63 -1.19 -2.01 -9.14
CA GLU A 63 -1.12 -2.52 -7.76
C GLU A 63 0.21 -3.26 -7.51
N ASP A 64 0.61 -4.14 -8.44
CA ASP A 64 1.86 -4.90 -8.36
C ASP A 64 3.07 -3.97 -8.27
N GLU A 65 3.17 -2.97 -9.16
CA GLU A 65 4.28 -2.02 -9.15
C GLU A 65 4.32 -1.17 -7.87
N ALA A 66 3.15 -0.79 -7.34
CA ALA A 66 3.05 -0.06 -6.09
C ALA A 66 3.53 -0.91 -4.90
N ILE A 67 3.22 -2.21 -4.90
CA ILE A 67 3.66 -3.17 -3.88
C ILE A 67 5.16 -3.41 -3.98
N GLU A 68 5.70 -3.70 -5.16
CA GLU A 68 7.15 -3.92 -5.35
C GLU A 68 7.98 -2.73 -4.90
N LYS A 69 7.54 -1.51 -5.27
CA LYS A 69 8.18 -0.29 -4.78
C LYS A 69 8.03 -0.16 -3.27
N ALA A 70 6.86 -0.47 -2.69
CA ALA A 70 6.65 -0.43 -1.26
C ALA A 70 7.60 -1.39 -0.52
N LEU A 71 7.80 -2.62 -1.02
CA LEU A 71 8.73 -3.60 -0.43
C LEU A 71 10.16 -3.09 -0.35
N THR A 72 10.60 -2.30 -1.32
CA THR A 72 11.94 -1.68 -1.33
C THR A 72 12.16 -0.73 -0.14
N TYR A 73 11.07 -0.24 0.47
CA TYR A 73 11.11 0.64 1.64
C TYR A 73 10.88 -0.09 2.97
N LEU A 74 10.75 -1.42 2.96
CA LEU A 74 10.81 -2.21 4.19
C LEU A 74 12.19 -1.98 4.81
N LYS A 75 12.20 -1.52 6.07
CA LYS A 75 13.44 -1.45 6.83
C LYS A 75 13.72 -2.86 7.34
N SER A 76 14.85 -3.42 6.92
CA SER A 76 15.44 -4.65 7.46
C SER A 76 15.93 -4.46 8.89
#